data_AF-A0A7S0Q6R7-F1
#
_entry.id   AF-A0A7S0Q6R7-F1
#
_cell.length_a   1.000
_cell.length_b   1.000
_cell.length_c   1.000
_cell.angle_alpha   90.00
_cell.angle_beta   90.00
_cell.angle_gamma   90.00
#
_symmetry.space_group_name_H-M   'P 1'
#
loop_
_entity.id
_entity.type
_entity.pdbx_description
1 polymer ?
#
loop_
_entity_poly.entity_id
_entity_poly.type
_entity_poly.pdbx_seq_one_letter_code
_entity_poly.pdbx_strand_id
1 'polypeptide(L)'
;CARCAMWCLQKTIEFVSHYAYVFVAIDGSTFCPACADTFKLVREYPAQTAINQTVKKLIVLLVSWSIPAICAILIFITLDNDTEYLEKYAPLYPAITVFIMGYLLSVGITTVLEACIDTIYLCAFKDLKSSPLGPSYMSSDLREAFGLDKAEQEAGAKADFYMPVESRKNGVKG
;
A
#
# COMPACT_ATOMS: atom_id res chain seq x y z
N CYS A 1 4.28 18.13 -28.61
CA CYS A 1 3.51 16.94 -28.16
C CYS A 1 4.39 15.72 -27.85
N ALA A 2 5.34 15.33 -28.71
CA ALA A 2 6.16 14.13 -28.51
C ALA A 2 6.94 14.07 -27.18
N ARG A 3 7.44 15.21 -26.67
CA ARG A 3 8.18 15.27 -25.40
C ARG A 3 7.30 14.94 -24.17
N CYS A 4 6.03 15.34 -24.21
CA CYS A 4 5.05 15.01 -23.18
C CYS A 4 4.61 13.54 -23.28
N ALA A 5 4.36 13.04 -24.50
CA ALA A 5 4.02 11.64 -24.73
C ALA A 5 5.14 10.70 -24.26
N MET A 6 6.40 11.04 -24.53
CA MET A 6 7.57 10.28 -24.04
C MET A 6 7.67 10.32 -22.51
N TRP A 7 7.40 11.46 -21.88
CA TRP A 7 7.43 11.58 -20.42
C TRP A 7 6.34 10.75 -19.74
N CYS A 8 5.10 10.80 -20.26
CA CYS A 8 4.01 9.98 -19.75
C CYS A 8 4.28 8.49 -19.95
N LEU A 9 4.74 8.09 -21.15
CA LEU A 9 5.05 6.70 -21.46
C LEU A 9 6.18 6.16 -20.58
N GLN A 10 7.23 6.94 -20.35
CA GLN A 10 8.30 6.56 -19.42
C GLN A 10 7.76 6.30 -18.01
N LYS A 11 6.89 7.18 -17.51
CA LYS A 11 6.29 7.03 -16.18
C LYS A 11 5.33 5.86 -16.07
N THR A 12 4.53 5.60 -17.09
CA THR A 12 3.65 4.43 -17.11
C THR A 12 4.45 3.14 -17.18
N ILE A 13 5.53 3.06 -17.96
CA ILE A 13 6.36 1.85 -18.04
C ILE A 13 7.09 1.60 -16.72
N GLU A 14 7.66 2.63 -16.10
CA GLU A 14 8.33 2.54 -14.80
C GLU A 14 7.34 2.01 -13.73
N PHE A 15 6.12 2.57 -13.73
CA PHE A 15 5.05 2.16 -12.84
C PHE A 15 4.62 0.70 -13.06
N VAL A 16 4.29 0.32 -14.29
CA VAL A 16 3.83 -1.04 -14.62
C VAL A 16 4.92 -2.06 -14.33
N SER A 17 6.18 -1.77 -14.65
CA SER A 17 7.29 -2.70 -14.41
C SER A 17 7.48 -2.99 -12.93
N HIS A 18 7.32 -1.98 -12.06
CA HIS A 18 7.37 -2.15 -10.62
C HIS A 18 6.26 -3.11 -10.13
N TYR A 19 5.01 -2.85 -10.49
CA TYR A 19 3.88 -3.70 -10.09
C TYR A 19 3.95 -5.10 -10.69
N ALA A 20 4.41 -5.23 -11.94
CA ALA A 20 4.63 -6.52 -12.57
C ALA A 20 5.68 -7.33 -11.81
N TYR A 21 6.75 -6.71 -11.32
CA TYR A 21 7.76 -7.40 -10.52
C TYR A 21 7.19 -7.92 -9.19
N VAL A 22 6.37 -7.11 -8.50
CA VAL A 22 5.68 -7.57 -7.28
C VAL A 22 4.71 -8.71 -7.62
N PHE A 23 3.98 -8.62 -8.74
CA PHE A 23 3.08 -9.68 -9.19
C PHE A 23 3.82 -11.00 -9.49
N VAL A 24 4.99 -10.93 -10.13
CA VAL A 24 5.89 -12.09 -10.34
C VAL A 24 6.32 -12.69 -9.00
N ALA A 25 6.64 -11.86 -8.01
CA ALA A 25 7.04 -12.34 -6.69
C ALA A 25 5.90 -13.07 -5.94
N ILE A 26 4.64 -12.68 -6.18
CA ILE A 26 3.46 -13.31 -5.56
C ILE A 26 3.05 -14.59 -6.30
N ASP A 27 2.95 -14.52 -7.63
CA ASP A 27 2.33 -15.57 -8.46
C ASP A 27 3.37 -16.56 -9.04
N GLY A 28 4.65 -16.20 -9.02
CA GLY A 28 5.72 -17.00 -9.63
C GLY A 28 5.67 -17.08 -11.16
N SER A 29 4.85 -16.25 -11.81
CA SER A 29 4.69 -16.22 -13.26
C SER A 29 5.83 -15.49 -13.97
N THR A 30 5.98 -15.68 -15.28
CA THR A 30 6.99 -14.96 -16.06
C THR A 30 6.63 -13.47 -16.21
N PHE A 31 7.62 -12.62 -16.48
CA PHE A 31 7.42 -11.15 -16.49
C PHE A 31 6.35 -10.68 -17.49
N CYS A 32 6.24 -11.33 -18.65
CA CYS A 32 5.31 -10.92 -19.72
C CYS A 32 3.82 -11.06 -19.34
N PRO A 33 3.33 -12.22 -18.83
CA PRO A 33 1.96 -12.33 -18.33
C PRO A 33 1.71 -11.45 -17.10
N ALA A 34 2.69 -11.28 -16.21
CA ALA A 34 2.57 -10.38 -15.06
C ALA A 34 2.39 -8.90 -15.48
N CYS A 35 3.09 -8.46 -16.52
CA CYS A 35 2.88 -7.13 -17.11
C CYS A 35 1.47 -6.97 -17.68
N ALA A 36 0.96 -7.99 -18.38
CA ALA A 36 -0.38 -7.95 -18.96
C ALA A 36 -1.47 -7.85 -17.87
N ASP A 37 -1.33 -8.58 -16.78
CA ASP A 37 -2.26 -8.52 -15.66
C ASP A 37 -2.13 -7.21 -14.87
N THR A 38 -0.92 -6.67 -14.73
CA THR A 38 -0.70 -5.33 -14.15
C THR A 38 -1.35 -4.24 -15.01
N PHE A 39 -1.26 -4.33 -16.33
CA PHE A 39 -1.94 -3.39 -17.24
C PHE A 39 -3.46 -3.44 -17.08
N LYS A 40 -4.04 -4.64 -16.91
CA LYS A 40 -5.48 -4.78 -16.61
C LYS A 40 -5.84 -4.12 -15.30
N LEU A 41 -5.07 -4.39 -14.24
CA LEU A 41 -5.25 -3.78 -12.93
C LEU A 41 -5.27 -2.24 -13.00
N VAL A 42 -4.30 -1.63 -13.68
CA VAL A 42 -4.19 -0.17 -13.79
C VAL A 42 -5.37 0.42 -14.57
N ARG A 43 -5.85 -0.32 -15.58
CA ARG A 43 -6.98 0.12 -16.41
C ARG A 43 -8.32 0.00 -15.69
N GLU A 44 -8.53 -1.06 -14.93
CA GLU A 44 -9.79 -1.33 -14.23
C GLU A 44 -9.92 -0.49 -12.95
N TYR A 45 -8.83 -0.26 -12.21
CA TYR A 45 -8.85 0.44 -10.92
C TYR A 45 -7.77 1.54 -10.80
N PRO A 46 -7.79 2.57 -11.68
CA PRO A 46 -6.79 3.64 -11.66
C PRO A 46 -6.87 4.51 -10.40
N ALA A 47 -8.08 4.77 -9.90
CA ALA A 47 -8.30 5.58 -8.70
C ALA A 47 -7.71 4.90 -7.45
N GLN A 48 -7.98 3.61 -7.27
CA GLN A 48 -7.47 2.85 -6.13
C GLN A 48 -5.94 2.73 -6.17
N THR A 49 -5.39 2.52 -7.36
CA THR A 49 -3.95 2.52 -7.58
C THR A 49 -3.33 3.86 -7.15
N ALA A 50 -3.95 4.98 -7.51
CA ALA A 50 -3.48 6.32 -7.13
C ALA A 50 -3.60 6.59 -5.62
N ILE A 51 -4.67 6.10 -4.98
CA ILE A 51 -4.85 6.19 -3.53
C ILE A 51 -3.72 5.45 -2.81
N ASN A 52 -3.42 4.21 -3.21
CA ASN A 52 -2.32 3.45 -2.59
C ASN A 52 -0.97 4.16 -2.75
N GLN A 53 -0.70 4.71 -3.92
CA GLN A 53 0.50 5.50 -4.15
C GLN A 53 0.57 6.75 -3.27
N THR A 54 -0.57 7.37 -2.99
CA THR A 54 -0.66 8.51 -2.07
C THR A 54 -0.42 8.08 -0.63
N VAL A 55 -1.04 6.99 -0.19
CA VAL A 55 -0.88 6.43 1.16
C VAL A 55 0.58 6.06 1.44
N LYS A 56 1.26 5.41 0.49
CA LYS A 56 2.69 5.10 0.63
C LYS A 56 3.53 6.35 0.84
N LYS A 57 3.32 7.41 0.03
CA LYS A 57 4.04 8.68 0.20
C LYS A 57 3.80 9.32 1.56
N LEU A 58 2.58 9.24 2.07
CA LEU A 58 2.26 9.72 3.43
C LEU A 58 3.00 8.91 4.49
N ILE A 59 3.00 7.58 4.38
CA ILE A 59 3.72 6.70 5.32
C ILE A 59 5.22 6.96 5.26
N VAL A 60 5.81 7.07 4.07
CA VAL A 60 7.23 7.42 3.87
C VAL A 60 7.55 8.73 4.56
N LEU A 61 6.71 9.75 4.36
CA LEU A 61 6.91 11.05 4.98
C LEU A 61 6.79 10.97 6.52
N LEU A 62 5.81 10.25 7.06
CA LEU A 62 5.67 10.11 8.50
C LEU A 62 6.85 9.38 9.12
N VAL A 63 7.26 8.24 8.55
CA VAL A 63 8.34 7.38 9.09
C VAL A 63 9.72 8.01 8.89
N SER A 64 9.97 8.63 7.74
CA SER A 64 11.26 9.26 7.41
C SER A 64 11.56 10.48 8.27
N TRP A 65 10.54 11.17 8.77
CA TRP A 65 10.72 12.34 9.63
C TRP A 65 10.62 12.00 11.11
N SER A 66 9.67 11.14 11.52
CA SER A 66 9.44 10.84 12.94
C SER A 66 10.57 10.03 13.57
N ILE A 67 11.04 8.96 12.92
CA ILE A 67 12.06 8.07 13.49
C ILE A 67 13.38 8.80 13.78
N PRO A 68 14.04 9.45 12.80
CA PRO A 68 15.31 10.12 13.07
C PRO A 68 15.15 11.32 14.01
N ALA A 69 14.01 12.02 13.99
CA ALA A 69 13.73 13.12 14.93
C ALA A 69 13.64 12.62 16.37
N ILE A 70 12.87 11.55 16.63
CA ILE A 70 12.74 10.98 17.98
C ILE A 70 14.09 10.46 18.46
N CYS A 71 14.82 9.71 17.63
CA CYS A 71 16.15 9.21 17.98
C CYS A 71 17.15 10.33 18.29
N ALA A 72 17.15 11.42 17.51
CA ALA A 72 18.03 12.56 17.74
C ALA A 72 17.67 13.32 19.03
N ILE A 73 16.38 13.51 19.32
CA ILE A 73 15.91 14.17 20.55
C ILE A 73 16.28 13.34 21.78
N LEU A 74 16.06 12.03 21.73
CA LEU A 74 16.39 11.14 22.85
C LEU A 74 17.87 11.19 23.18
N ILE A 75 18.74 11.12 22.17
CA ILE A 75 20.19 11.19 22.36
C ILE A 75 20.63 12.57 22.85
N PHE A 76 20.03 13.64 22.33
CA PHE A 76 20.31 14.98 22.81
C PHE A 76 19.99 15.12 24.31
N ILE A 77 18.82 14.65 24.75
CA ILE A 77 18.42 14.69 26.16
C ILE A 77 19.33 13.81 27.02
N THR A 78 19.66 12.59 26.57
CA THR A 78 20.54 11.70 27.34
C THR A 78 21.93 12.30 27.53
N LEU A 79 22.50 12.90 26.48
CA LEU A 79 23.83 13.52 26.55
C LEU A 79 23.84 14.84 27.31
N ASP A 80 22.74 15.59 27.31
CA ASP A 80 22.60 16.84 28.09
C ASP A 80 22.55 16.58 29.60
N ASN A 81 22.03 15.43 30.03
CA ASN A 81 22.02 15.03 31.44
C ASN A 81 23.39 14.51 31.95
N ASP A 82 24.32 14.23 31.04
CA ASP A 82 25.62 13.63 31.36
C ASP A 82 26.71 14.72 31.41
N THR A 83 26.88 15.32 32.59
CA THR A 83 27.76 16.48 32.82
C THR A 83 29.24 16.22 32.53
N GLU A 84 29.70 14.97 32.65
CA GLU A 84 31.10 14.56 32.39
C GLU A 84 31.43 14.55 30.87
N TYR A 85 30.42 14.36 30.01
CA TYR A 85 30.59 14.34 28.56
C TYR A 85 30.52 15.73 27.92
N LEU A 86 29.77 16.65 28.52
CA LEU A 86 29.61 18.04 28.03
C LEU A 86 30.91 18.85 28.10
N GLU A 87 31.79 18.60 29.07
CA GLU A 87 33.07 19.31 29.18
C GLU A 87 34.09 18.90 28.10
N LYS A 88 33.94 17.69 27.54
CA LYS A 88 34.97 17.08 26.68
C LYS A 88 34.58 16.98 25.21
N TYR A 89 33.28 16.90 24.90
CA TYR A 89 32.77 16.76 23.54
C TYR A 89 31.52 17.62 23.32
N ALA A 90 31.42 18.26 22.16
CA ALA A 90 30.19 18.96 21.78
C ALA A 90 29.07 17.93 21.50
N PRO A 91 27.95 17.95 22.24
CA PRO A 91 26.87 16.94 22.14
C PRO A 91 26.18 16.90 20.77
N LEU A 92 26.42 17.90 19.94
CA LEU A 92 25.90 18.01 18.58
C LEU A 92 26.47 16.93 17.63
N TYR A 93 27.74 16.53 17.77
CA TYR A 93 28.37 15.53 16.90
C TYR A 93 27.72 14.13 16.97
N PRO A 94 27.52 13.53 18.16
CA PRO A 94 26.84 12.23 18.27
C PRO A 94 25.36 12.32 17.89
N ALA A 95 24.68 13.43 18.17
CA ALA A 95 23.30 13.64 17.76
C ALA A 95 23.13 13.64 16.22
N ILE A 96 24.02 14.34 15.50
CA ILE A 96 24.02 14.34 14.02
C ILE A 96 24.34 12.93 13.48
N THR A 97 25.33 12.24 14.08
CA THR A 97 25.72 10.90 13.63
C THR A 97 24.55 9.91 13.77
N VAL A 98 23.81 9.97 14.87
CA VAL A 98 22.65 9.10 15.06
C VAL A 98 21.47 9.52 14.20
N PHE A 99 21.27 10.81 13.95
CA PHE A 99 20.27 11.25 12.99
C PHE A 99 20.51 10.66 11.59
N ILE A 100 21.76 10.64 11.13
CA ILE A 100 22.14 10.03 9.84
C ILE A 100 21.89 8.52 9.86
N MET A 101 22.34 7.82 10.90
CA MET A 101 22.13 6.37 11.03
C MET A 101 20.63 6.01 11.11
N GLY A 102 19.86 6.78 11.86
CA GLY A 102 18.41 6.62 12.00
C GLY A 102 17.67 6.88 10.69
N TYR A 103 18.14 7.84 9.89
CA TYR A 103 17.60 8.09 8.55
C TYR A 103 17.84 6.89 7.61
N LEU A 104 19.04 6.31 7.61
CA LEU A 104 19.34 5.11 6.82
C LEU A 104 18.45 3.92 7.21
N LEU A 105 18.23 3.71 8.52
CA LEU A 105 17.32 2.68 9.01
C LEU A 105 15.88 2.93 8.58
N SER A 106 15.43 4.18 8.67
CA SER A 106 14.08 4.59 8.28
C SER A 106 13.80 4.30 6.80
N VAL A 107 14.76 4.60 5.91
CA VAL A 107 14.67 4.27 4.47
C VAL A 107 14.50 2.77 4.24
N GLY A 108 15.24 1.93 4.97
CA GLY A 108 15.11 0.48 4.88
C GLY A 108 13.73 -0.01 5.32
N ILE A 109 13.24 0.46 6.46
CA ILE A 109 11.91 0.10 7.01
C ILE A 109 10.81 0.52 6.04
N THR A 110 10.87 1.75 5.54
CA THR A 110 9.89 2.28 4.60
C THR A 110 9.85 1.47 3.30
N THR A 111 10.99 1.02 2.77
CA THR A 111 11.03 0.18 1.57
C THR A 111 10.26 -1.13 1.76
N VAL A 112 10.42 -1.78 2.91
CA VAL A 112 9.69 -3.02 3.24
C VAL A 112 8.20 -2.72 3.39
N LEU A 113 7.83 -1.61 4.03
CA LEU A 113 6.43 -1.21 4.17
C LEU A 113 5.76 -0.94 2.82
N GLU A 114 6.45 -0.27 1.89
CA GLU A 114 5.95 -0.04 0.53
C GLU A 114 5.68 -1.36 -0.20
N ALA A 115 6.60 -2.32 -0.09
CA ALA A 115 6.45 -3.65 -0.68
C ALA A 115 5.26 -4.40 -0.05
N CYS A 116 5.08 -4.35 1.27
CA CYS A 116 3.93 -4.97 1.95
C CYS A 116 2.59 -4.35 1.52
N ILE A 117 2.54 -3.03 1.31
CA ILE A 117 1.32 -2.36 0.83
C ILE A 117 1.00 -2.80 -0.59
N ASP A 118 2.01 -2.95 -1.46
CA ASP A 118 1.82 -3.47 -2.81
C ASP A 118 1.35 -4.91 -2.84
N THR A 119 1.90 -5.78 -1.99
CA THR A 119 1.48 -7.17 -1.96
C THR A 119 0.04 -7.31 -1.48
N ILE A 120 -0.36 -6.60 -0.42
CA ILE A 120 -1.75 -6.60 0.07
C ILE A 120 -2.70 -6.10 -1.03
N TYR A 121 -2.33 -5.02 -1.71
CA TYR A 121 -3.15 -4.48 -2.80
C TYR A 121 -3.28 -5.44 -3.98
N LEU A 122 -2.19 -6.09 -4.39
CA LEU A 122 -2.22 -7.07 -5.47
C LEU A 122 -2.99 -8.34 -5.08
N CYS A 123 -2.85 -8.81 -3.84
CA CYS A 123 -3.63 -9.93 -3.31
C CYS A 123 -5.13 -9.61 -3.32
N ALA A 124 -5.51 -8.40 -2.92
CA ALA A 124 -6.89 -7.93 -2.97
C ALA A 124 -7.44 -7.93 -4.40
N PHE A 125 -6.67 -7.46 -5.37
CA PHE A 125 -7.06 -7.51 -6.78
C PHE A 125 -7.17 -8.94 -7.32
N LYS A 126 -6.24 -9.83 -6.95
CA LYS A 126 -6.28 -11.24 -7.36
C LYS A 126 -7.52 -11.94 -6.81
N ASP A 127 -7.88 -11.69 -5.55
CA ASP A 127 -9.11 -12.22 -4.93
C ASP A 127 -10.37 -11.77 -5.69
N LEU A 128 -10.40 -10.50 -6.11
CA LEU A 128 -11.50 -9.95 -6.90
C LEU A 128 -11.62 -10.59 -8.29
N LYS A 129 -10.50 -10.95 -8.92
CA LYS A 129 -10.46 -11.62 -10.24
C LYS A 129 -10.81 -13.10 -10.16
N SER A 130 -10.46 -13.78 -9.06
CA SER A 130 -10.64 -15.22 -8.90
C SER A 130 -12.06 -15.64 -8.48
N SER A 131 -12.85 -14.75 -7.88
CA SER A 131 -14.17 -15.09 -7.33
C SER A 131 -15.32 -14.50 -8.15
N PRO A 132 -16.11 -15.32 -8.88
CA PRO A 132 -17.28 -14.82 -9.63
C PRO A 132 -18.48 -14.43 -8.74
N LEU A 133 -18.43 -14.72 -7.43
CA LEU A 133 -19.53 -14.51 -6.47
C LEU A 133 -19.24 -13.38 -5.43
N GLY A 134 -18.09 -12.70 -5.53
CA GLY A 134 -17.65 -11.65 -4.61
C GLY A 134 -16.35 -11.99 -3.86
N PRO A 135 -15.64 -11.00 -3.29
CA PRO A 135 -14.35 -11.19 -2.64
C PRO A 135 -14.50 -11.98 -1.33
N SER A 136 -13.88 -13.16 -1.26
CA SER A 136 -14.06 -14.09 -0.12
C SER A 136 -13.06 -13.87 1.01
N TYR A 137 -11.93 -13.21 0.74
CA TYR A 137 -10.84 -13.04 1.71
C TYR A 137 -10.43 -11.57 1.93
N MET A 138 -11.06 -10.62 1.22
CA MET A 138 -10.82 -9.19 1.40
C MET A 138 -11.50 -8.66 2.68
N SER A 139 -10.79 -7.87 3.48
CA SER A 139 -11.36 -7.22 4.67
C SER A 139 -12.45 -6.21 4.31
N SER A 140 -13.41 -6.01 5.19
CA SER A 140 -14.56 -5.11 4.99
C SER A 140 -14.15 -3.69 4.63
N ASP A 141 -13.18 -3.13 5.36
CA ASP A 141 -12.67 -1.77 5.12
C ASP A 141 -12.01 -1.64 3.74
N LEU A 142 -11.29 -2.68 3.30
CA LEU A 142 -10.65 -2.69 2.00
C LEU A 142 -11.71 -2.87 0.90
N ARG A 143 -12.73 -3.71 1.10
CA ARG A 143 -13.87 -3.85 0.16
C ARG A 143 -14.61 -2.53 -0.02
N GLU A 144 -14.85 -1.79 1.06
CA GLU A 144 -15.45 -0.47 1.01
C GLU A 144 -14.55 0.52 0.26
N ALA A 145 -13.24 0.51 0.53
CA ALA A 145 -12.28 1.36 -0.18
C ALA A 145 -12.24 1.06 -1.69
N PHE A 146 -12.39 -0.21 -2.09
CA PHE A 146 -12.53 -0.61 -3.50
C PHE A 146 -13.92 -0.33 -4.09
N GLY A 147 -14.89 0.13 -3.29
CA GLY A 147 -16.26 0.41 -3.71
C GLY A 147 -17.12 -0.82 -3.97
N LEU A 148 -16.66 -2.00 -3.54
CA LEU A 148 -17.30 -3.29 -3.81
C LEU A 148 -18.59 -3.48 -2.98
N ASP A 149 -18.67 -2.90 -1.78
CA ASP A 149 -19.84 -3.02 -0.91
C ASP A 149 -21.10 -2.39 -1.54
N LYS A 150 -20.92 -1.29 -2.28
CA LYS A 150 -21.99 -0.64 -3.04
C LYS A 150 -22.43 -1.48 -4.23
N ALA A 151 -21.47 -2.10 -4.94
CA ALA A 151 -21.77 -3.00 -6.06
C ALA A 151 -22.44 -4.31 -5.61
N GLU A 152 -22.08 -4.84 -4.44
CA GLU A 152 -22.67 -6.04 -3.84
C GLU A 152 -24.06 -5.75 -3.25
N GLN A 153 -24.29 -4.57 -2.66
CA GLN A 153 -25.64 -4.11 -2.29
C GLN A 153 -26.55 -3.92 -3.53
N GLU A 154 -26.03 -3.34 -4.62
CA GLU A 154 -26.78 -3.16 -5.86
C GLU A 154 -27.05 -4.48 -6.61
N ALA A 155 -26.09 -5.41 -6.58
CA ALA A 155 -26.25 -6.76 -7.14
C ALA A 155 -27.15 -7.64 -6.27
N GLY A 156 -27.04 -7.56 -4.94
CA GLY A 156 -27.90 -8.23 -3.97
C GLY A 156 -29.34 -7.73 -4.04
N ALA A 157 -29.56 -6.42 -4.20
CA ALA A 157 -30.88 -5.84 -4.43
C ALA A 157 -31.49 -6.31 -5.77
N LYS A 158 -30.67 -6.51 -6.82
CA LYS A 158 -31.13 -7.08 -8.10
C LYS A 158 -31.36 -8.59 -8.05
N ALA A 159 -30.55 -9.33 -7.29
CA ALA A 159 -30.71 -10.77 -7.10
C ALA A 159 -31.95 -11.09 -6.26
N ASP A 160 -32.21 -10.32 -5.19
CA ASP A 160 -33.39 -10.46 -4.33
C ASP A 160 -34.70 -10.04 -5.05
N PHE A 161 -34.60 -9.20 -6.09
CA PHE A 161 -35.70 -8.90 -7.01
C PHE A 161 -36.04 -10.06 -7.96
N TYR A 162 -35.06 -10.92 -8.31
CA TYR A 162 -35.25 -12.09 -9.18
C TYR A 162 -35.51 -13.40 -8.43
N MET A 163 -35.45 -13.40 -7.09
CA MET A 163 -35.76 -14.56 -6.27
C MET A 163 -37.29 -14.80 -6.22
N PRO A 164 -37.79 -15.99 -6.61
CA PRO A 164 -39.21 -16.30 -6.45
C PRO A 164 -39.61 -16.28 -4.97
N VAL A 165 -40.76 -15.66 -4.69
CA VAL A 165 -41.28 -15.33 -3.33
C VAL A 165 -41.33 -16.54 -2.38
N GLU A 166 -41.37 -17.76 -2.91
CA GLU A 166 -41.39 -19.03 -2.17
C GLU A 166 -40.20 -19.21 -1.22
N SER A 167 -39.00 -18.72 -1.58
CA SER A 167 -37.77 -18.97 -0.79
C SER A 167 -37.65 -18.09 0.46
N ARG A 168 -38.34 -16.94 0.50
CA ARG A 168 -38.30 -16.02 1.66
C ARG A 168 -39.04 -16.54 2.90
N LYS A 169 -39.97 -17.51 2.75
CA LYS A 169 -40.75 -18.04 3.88
C LYS A 169 -40.06 -19.16 4.67
N ASN A 170 -39.04 -19.81 4.09
CA ASN A 170 -38.38 -20.95 4.72
C ASN A 170 -37.15 -20.57 5.58
N GLY A 171 -36.70 -19.31 5.55
CA GLY A 171 -35.56 -18.82 6.33
C GLY A 171 -35.88 -18.33 7.76
N VAL A 172 -37.14 -18.38 8.21
CA VAL A 172 -37.56 -17.90 9.55
C VAL A 172 -37.88 -19.06 10.51
N LYS A 173 -37.38 -20.27 10.22
CA LYS A 173 -37.46 -21.41 11.14
C LYS A 173 -36.10 -22.12 11.22
N GLY A 174 -35.22 -21.56 12.03
CA GLY A 174 -33.96 -22.15 12.47
C GLY A 174 -33.56 -21.49 13.77
#